data_AF-A0A8S9JUL0-F1
#
_entry.id   AF-A0A8S9JUL0-F1
#
_cell.length_a   1.000
_cell.length_b   1.000
_cell.length_c   1.000
_cell.angle_alpha   90.00
_cell.angle_beta   90.00
_cell.angle_gamma   90.00
#
_symmetry.space_group_name_H-M   'P 1'
#
loop_
_entity.id
_entity.type
_entity.pdbx_description
1 polymer ?
#
loop_
_entity_poly.entity_id
_entity_poly.type
_entity_poly.pdbx_seq_one_letter_code
_entity_poly.pdbx_strand_id
1 'polypeptide(L)'
;MMRALSPIHSTPSRGLFLDSCHAHCQGGSAASWSGAKGPQVANTKISKAVGNWFYGRSAFQKIDCPSPICNPTCPAISTDE
;
A
#
# COMPACT_ATOMS: atom_id res chain seq x y z
N MET A 1 -15.35 -1.47 3.59
CA MET A 1 -13.91 -1.63 3.83
C MET A 1 -13.35 -0.61 4.82
N MET A 2 -13.39 0.70 4.53
CA MET A 2 -12.75 1.75 5.36
C MET A 2 -13.12 1.76 6.86
N ARG A 3 -14.40 1.55 7.21
CA ARG A 3 -14.84 1.51 8.62
C ARG A 3 -14.19 0.37 9.43
N ALA A 4 -13.77 -0.72 8.78
CA ALA A 4 -13.09 -1.82 9.47
C ALA A 4 -11.66 -1.43 9.92
N LEU A 5 -11.09 -0.37 9.35
CA LEU A 5 -9.74 0.09 9.65
C LEU A 5 -9.68 1.09 10.82
N SER A 6 -10.83 1.52 11.36
CA SER A 6 -10.89 2.49 12.47
C SER A 6 -9.99 2.14 13.67
N PRO A 7 -9.89 0.87 14.13
CA PRO A 7 -9.01 0.50 15.24
C PRO A 7 -7.51 0.55 14.91
N ILE A 8 -7.14 0.50 13.62
CA ILE A 8 -5.75 0.61 13.18
C ILE A 8 -5.39 2.10 13.06
N HIS A 9 -6.30 2.89 12.47
CA HIS A 9 -6.10 4.32 12.28
C HIS A 9 -6.02 5.10 13.59
N SER A 10 -6.66 4.62 14.66
CA SER A 10 -6.61 5.27 15.98
C SER A 10 -5.31 5.00 16.77
N THR A 11 -4.41 4.14 16.27
CA THR A 11 -3.19 3.74 17.00
C THR A 11 -1.93 4.14 16.22
N PRO A 12 -1.17 5.16 16.66
CA PRO A 12 0.00 5.67 15.92
C PRO A 12 1.19 4.69 15.88
N SER A 13 1.20 3.65 16.72
CA SER A 13 2.24 2.60 16.68
C SER A 13 2.05 1.58 15.55
N ARG A 14 0.89 1.59 14.86
CA ARG A 14 0.59 0.69 13.74
C ARG A 14 0.86 1.37 12.40
N GLY A 15 1.23 0.57 11.40
CA GLY A 15 1.31 1.01 10.01
C GLY A 15 0.02 0.69 9.24
N LEU A 16 -0.29 1.48 8.23
CA LEU A 16 -1.32 1.24 7.23
C LEU A 16 -0.82 1.74 5.87
N PHE A 17 -0.68 0.82 4.93
CA PHE A 17 -0.43 1.08 3.52
C PHE A 17 -1.62 0.47 2.77
N LEU A 18 -2.58 1.30 2.38
CA LEU A 18 -3.74 0.85 1.61
C LEU A 18 -3.68 1.52 0.24
N ASP A 19 -3.30 0.77 -0.79
CA ASP A 19 -3.42 1.20 -2.17
C ASP A 19 -4.81 0.85 -2.72
N SER A 20 -5.24 1.62 -3.72
CA SER A 20 -6.52 1.37 -4.39
C SER A 20 -6.31 0.57 -5.67
N CYS A 21 -5.62 -0.57 -5.54
CA CYS A 21 -5.34 -1.50 -6.63
C CYS A 21 -6.20 -2.77 -6.56
N HIS A 22 -6.70 -3.22 -7.71
CA HIS A 22 -7.29 -4.55 -7.82
C HIS A 22 -6.18 -5.59 -8.02
N ALA A 23 -5.55 -6.05 -6.94
CA ALA A 23 -4.43 -6.98 -6.97
C ALA A 23 -4.41 -7.92 -5.76
N HIS A 24 -3.71 -9.05 -5.88
CA HIS A 24 -3.47 -10.01 -4.79
C HIS A 24 -1.96 -10.23 -4.60
N CYS A 25 -1.54 -10.77 -3.44
CA CYS A 25 -0.16 -11.15 -3.13
C CYS A 25 0.92 -10.05 -3.30
N GLN A 26 0.56 -8.76 -3.24
CA GLN A 26 1.49 -7.64 -3.41
C GLN A 26 2.67 -7.66 -2.43
N GLY A 27 2.47 -8.22 -1.22
CA GLY A 27 3.52 -8.36 -0.20
C GLY A 27 4.58 -9.43 -0.52
N GLY A 28 4.25 -10.42 -1.35
CA GLY A 28 5.14 -11.55 -1.66
C GLY A 28 6.04 -11.33 -2.87
N SER A 29 5.75 -10.34 -3.71
CA SER A 29 6.50 -10.08 -4.94
C SER A 29 7.52 -8.97 -4.75
N ALA A 30 8.80 -9.24 -5.03
CA ALA A 30 9.84 -8.20 -5.02
C ALA A 30 9.54 -7.08 -6.05
N ALA A 31 8.90 -7.42 -7.16
CA ALA A 31 8.51 -6.47 -8.20
C ALA A 31 7.44 -5.49 -7.69
N SER A 32 6.49 -5.94 -6.87
CA SER A 32 5.47 -5.09 -6.24
C SER A 32 6.02 -4.38 -5.00
N TRP A 33 6.78 -5.09 -4.16
CA TRP A 33 7.26 -4.63 -2.86
C TRP A 33 8.25 -3.46 -2.98
N SER A 34 9.25 -3.60 -3.85
CA SER A 34 10.33 -2.64 -4.03
C SER A 34 10.60 -2.26 -5.49
N GLY A 35 10.05 -3.00 -6.45
CA GLY A 35 10.31 -2.81 -7.87
C GLY A 35 9.84 -1.45 -8.39
N ALA A 36 10.45 -1.00 -9.49
CA ALA A 36 10.18 0.31 -10.09
C ALA A 36 8.70 0.51 -10.44
N LYS A 37 8.04 -0.54 -10.95
CA LYS A 37 6.63 -0.58 -11.33
C LYS A 37 5.68 -1.05 -10.20
N GLY A 38 6.17 -1.19 -8.97
CA GLY A 38 5.33 -1.50 -7.82
C GLY A 38 4.41 -0.32 -7.44
N PRO A 39 3.26 -0.61 -6.81
CA PRO A 39 2.30 0.40 -6.40
C PRO A 39 2.89 1.36 -5.36
N GLN A 40 2.36 2.58 -5.36
CA GLN A 40 2.78 3.67 -4.49
C GLN A 40 1.56 4.36 -3.90
N VAL A 41 1.66 4.71 -2.62
CA VAL A 41 0.70 5.58 -1.94
C VAL A 41 1.46 6.78 -1.41
N ALA A 42 0.98 7.99 -1.69
CA ALA A 42 1.68 9.23 -1.35
C ALA A 42 3.16 9.22 -1.80
N ASN A 43 3.41 8.83 -3.05
CA ASN A 43 4.75 8.69 -3.66
C ASN A 43 5.72 7.79 -2.88
N THR A 44 5.19 6.83 -2.10
CA THR A 44 5.98 5.93 -1.27
C THR A 44 5.68 4.48 -1.66
N LYS A 45 6.74 3.69 -1.87
CA LYS A 45 6.65 2.23 -2.12
C LYS A 45 6.40 1.46 -0.82
N ILE A 46 5.85 0.26 -0.95
CA ILE A 46 5.58 -0.63 0.19
C ILE A 46 6.84 -0.85 1.04
N SER A 47 7.97 -1.21 0.42
CA SER A 47 9.25 -1.43 1.11
C SER A 47 9.71 -0.24 1.94
N LYS A 48 9.53 0.98 1.43
CA LYS A 48 9.92 2.22 2.10
C LYS A 48 8.98 2.54 3.25
N ALA A 49 7.68 2.39 3.05
CA ALA A 49 6.67 2.58 4.10
C ALA A 49 6.89 1.63 5.27
N VAL A 50 7.02 0.33 4.99
CA VAL A 50 7.28 -0.71 5.99
C VAL A 50 8.63 -0.49 6.67
N GLY A 51 9.67 -0.17 5.91
CA GLY A 51 11.00 0.12 6.47
C GLY A 51 11.07 1.41 7.30
N ASN A 52 10.21 2.40 7.07
CA ASN A 52 10.14 3.56 7.94
C ASN A 52 9.39 3.22 9.24
N TRP A 53 8.31 2.45 9.15
CA TRP A 53 7.55 2.00 10.32
C TRP A 53 8.36 1.05 11.22
N PHE A 54 8.98 0.01 10.64
CA PHE A 54 9.73 -1.01 11.39
C PHE A 54 10.91 -0.43 12.18
N TYR A 55 11.63 0.51 11.59
CA TYR A 55 12.79 1.16 12.24
C TYR A 55 12.41 2.42 13.04
N GLY A 56 11.11 2.69 13.26
CA GLY A 56 10.65 3.84 14.05
C GLY A 56 10.99 5.21 13.45
N ARG A 57 11.29 5.28 12.14
CA ARG A 57 11.65 6.54 11.47
C ARG A 57 10.44 7.43 11.23
N SER A 58 9.32 6.84 10.86
CA SER A 58 8.03 7.53 10.74
C SER A 58 6.90 6.51 10.75
N ALA A 59 5.77 6.85 11.39
CA ALA A 59 4.54 6.11 11.14
C ALA A 59 4.12 6.29 9.67
N PHE A 60 3.62 5.23 9.05
CA PHE A 60 3.04 5.31 7.72
C PHE A 60 1.60 4.84 7.82
N GLN A 61 0.65 5.77 7.88
CA GLN A 61 -0.79 5.48 7.91
C GLN A 61 -1.46 6.25 6.79
N LYS A 62 -1.35 5.71 5.58
CA LYS A 62 -1.90 6.33 4.37
C LYS A 62 -2.85 5.36 3.71
N ILE A 63 -4.00 5.92 3.39
CA ILE A 63 -5.02 5.28 2.59
C ILE A 63 -5.13 6.10 1.32
N ASP A 64 -5.11 5.40 0.20
CA ASP A 64 -5.23 5.99 -1.10
C ASP A 64 -6.67 6.44 -1.39
N CYS A 65 -6.90 6.91 -2.62
CA CYS A 65 -8.18 7.45 -3.06
C CYS A 65 -9.30 6.38 -3.11
N PRO A 66 -10.60 6.75 -3.02
CA PRO A 66 -11.69 5.79 -2.80
C PRO A 66 -12.03 4.85 -3.98
N SER A 67 -11.41 5.03 -5.15
CA SER A 67 -11.79 4.36 -6.40
C SER A 67 -10.69 3.40 -6.88
N PRO A 68 -11.00 2.19 -7.37
CA PRO A 68 -10.01 1.17 -7.73
C PRO A 68 -9.16 1.50 -8.98
N ILE A 69 -9.42 2.61 -9.67
CA ILE A 69 -8.68 3.05 -10.88
C ILE A 69 -7.89 4.34 -10.60
N CYS A 70 -8.00 4.89 -9.39
CA CYS A 70 -7.42 6.21 -9.11
C CYS A 70 -5.90 6.18 -8.92
N ASN A 71 -5.32 5.02 -8.65
CA ASN A 71 -3.89 4.88 -8.46
C ASN A 71 -3.21 4.46 -9.79
N PRO A 72 -2.50 5.38 -10.47
CA PRO A 72 -1.87 5.09 -11.76
C PRO A 72 -0.65 4.17 -11.64
N THR A 73 -0.23 3.82 -10.43
CA THR A 73 0.93 2.95 -10.18
C THR A 73 0.55 1.48 -9.94
N CYS A 74 -0.74 1.16 -9.97
CA CYS A 74 -1.19 -0.21 -9.85
C CYS A 74 -0.60 -1.12 -10.93
N PRO A 75 -0.32 -2.39 -10.61
CA PRO A 75 0.00 -3.39 -11.63
C PRO A 75 -1.11 -3.47 -12.68
N ALA A 76 -0.75 -3.77 -13.92
CA ALA A 76 -1.74 -4.11 -14.94
C ALA A 76 -2.53 -5.35 -14.50
N ILE A 77 -3.85 -5.33 -14.74
CA ILE A 77 -4.69 -6.51 -14.56
C ILE A 77 -4.25 -7.51 -15.64
N SER A 78 -3.65 -8.64 -15.26
CA SER A 78 -3.40 -9.74 -16.19
C SER A 78 -4.76 -10.29 -16.63
N THR A 79 -5.05 -10.24 -17.94
CA THR A 79 -6.29 -10.77 -18.53
C THR A 79 -6.23 -12.29 -18.76
N ASP A 80 -5.20 -12.96 -18.25
CA ASP A 80 -4.99 -14.38 -18.50
C ASP A 80 -5.63 -15.19 -17.37
N GLU A 81 -6.85 -15.66 -17.64
CA GLU A 81 -7.42 -16.91 -17.11
C GLU A 81 -7.46 -17.94 -18.27
#